data_AF-S4RZ03-F1
#
_entry.id   AF-S4RZ03-F1
#
_cell.length_a   1.000
_cell.length_b   1.000
_cell.length_c   1.000
_cell.angle_alpha   90.00
_cell.angle_beta   90.00
_cell.angle_gamma   90.00
#
_symmetry.space_group_name_H-M   'P 1'
#
loop_
_entity.id
_entity.type
_entity.pdbx_description
1 polymer ?
#
loop_
_entity_poly.entity_id
_entity_poly.type
_entity_poly.pdbx_seq_one_letter_code
_entity_poly.pdbx_strand_id
1 'polypeptide(L)'
;SQQYFVLLIVTDGEITDMAETRAAIVAASRLPLSLIIVGVGAADFTAMEVLDGDGGGPLRTVAGEPATRDIVQFVPYKQFKQMPKEALARAVLAEIPQQL
;
A
#
# COMPACT_ATOMS: atom_id res chain seq x y z
N SER A 1 -24.37 9.56 -3.70
CA SER A 1 -22.97 9.94 -3.97
C SER A 1 -22.09 8.74 -3.66
N GLN A 2 -21.13 8.39 -4.50
CA GLN A 2 -20.09 7.43 -4.12
C GLN A 2 -19.01 8.20 -3.36
N GLN A 3 -18.71 7.77 -2.14
CA GLN A 3 -17.62 8.31 -1.33
C GLN A 3 -16.35 7.52 -1.63
N TYR A 4 -15.24 8.23 -1.81
CA TYR A 4 -13.92 7.62 -1.93
C TYR A 4 -13.20 7.68 -0.58
N PHE A 5 -12.60 6.58 -0.15
CA PHE A 5 -11.93 6.47 1.13
C PHE A 5 -10.42 6.32 0.94
N VAL A 6 -9.67 6.87 1.89
CA VAL A 6 -8.22 6.67 2.00
C VAL A 6 -7.94 6.12 3.38
N LEU A 7 -7.41 4.90 3.44
CA LEU A 7 -7.01 4.25 4.68
C LEU A 7 -5.49 4.42 4.85
N LEU A 8 -5.08 5.13 5.90
CA LEU A 8 -3.68 5.26 6.29
C LEU A 8 -3.37 4.29 7.43
N ILE A 9 -2.40 3.41 7.21
CA ILE A 9 -1.88 2.45 8.17
C ILE A 9 -0.45 2.87 8.53
N VAL A 10 -0.14 2.94 9.83
CA VAL A 10 1.22 3.21 10.31
C VAL A 10 1.65 2.02 11.16
N THR A 11 2.78 1.42 10.83
CA THR A 11 3.30 0.21 11.49
C THR A 11 4.81 0.30 11.65
N ASP A 12 5.33 -0.23 12.76
CA ASP A 12 6.76 -0.35 13.02
C ASP A 12 7.32 -1.78 12.83
N GLY A 13 6.45 -2.71 12.42
CA GLY A 13 6.76 -4.12 12.24
C GLY A 13 6.27 -4.68 10.91
N GLU A 14 6.73 -5.89 10.60
CA GLU A 14 6.40 -6.63 9.38
C GLU A 14 4.96 -7.19 9.43
N ILE A 15 4.37 -7.43 8.26
CA ILE A 15 3.10 -8.14 8.13
C ILE A 15 3.35 -9.62 8.32
N THR A 16 2.78 -10.22 9.37
CA THR A 16 2.91 -11.65 9.65
C THR A 16 1.96 -12.49 8.79
N ASP A 17 0.77 -11.95 8.48
CA ASP A 17 -0.31 -12.67 7.81
C ASP A 17 -0.46 -12.19 6.36
N MET A 18 0.56 -12.48 5.54
CA MET A 18 0.65 -11.99 4.17
C MET A 18 -0.44 -12.54 3.25
N ALA A 19 -0.88 -13.79 3.45
CA ALA A 19 -1.90 -14.40 2.59
C ALA A 19 -3.27 -13.73 2.79
N GLU A 20 -3.65 -13.53 4.05
CA GLU A 20 -4.87 -12.88 4.49
C GLU A 20 -4.88 -11.42 4.07
N THR A 21 -3.75 -10.73 4.25
CA THR A 21 -3.60 -9.33 3.85
C THR A 21 -3.77 -9.17 2.34
N ARG A 22 -3.14 -10.04 1.53
CA ARG A 22 -3.33 -10.05 0.07
C ARG A 22 -4.77 -10.31 -0.33
N ALA A 23 -5.43 -11.27 0.31
CA ALA A 23 -6.83 -11.57 0.03
C ALA A 23 -7.74 -10.37 0.35
N ALA A 24 -7.49 -9.67 1.46
CA ALA A 24 -8.23 -8.47 1.83
C ALA A 24 -8.00 -7.33 0.83
N ILE A 25 -6.76 -7.11 0.39
CA ILE A 25 -6.43 -6.08 -0.62
C ILE A 25 -7.11 -6.39 -1.96
N VAL A 26 -7.05 -7.63 -2.44
CA VAL A 26 -7.70 -8.05 -3.70
C VAL A 26 -9.22 -7.90 -3.61
N ALA A 27 -9.84 -8.19 -2.46
CA ALA A 27 -11.26 -7.93 -2.26
C ALA A 27 -11.57 -6.43 -2.25
N ALA A 28 -10.73 -5.64 -1.58
CA ALA A 28 -10.87 -4.20 -1.44
C ALA A 28 -10.62 -3.43 -2.75
N SER A 29 -9.89 -3.99 -3.72
CA SER A 29 -9.60 -3.33 -5.01
C SER A 29 -10.86 -3.00 -5.81
N ARG A 30 -11.98 -3.67 -5.50
CA ARG A 30 -13.31 -3.46 -6.09
C ARG A 30 -14.09 -2.30 -5.47
N LEU A 31 -13.63 -1.77 -4.34
CA LEU A 31 -14.25 -0.66 -3.60
C LEU A 31 -13.58 0.67 -3.95
N PRO A 32 -14.25 1.82 -3.80
CA PRO A 32 -13.65 3.14 -3.94
C PRO A 32 -12.76 3.48 -2.73
N LEU A 33 -11.61 2.80 -2.65
CA LEU A 33 -10.67 2.83 -1.53
C LEU A 33 -9.21 2.87 -2.04
N SER A 34 -8.37 3.69 -1.41
CA SER A 34 -6.90 3.58 -1.44
C SER A 34 -6.36 3.21 -0.06
N LEU A 35 -5.30 2.41 -0.02
CA LEU A 35 -4.55 2.07 1.19
C LEU A 35 -3.15 2.69 1.08
N ILE A 36 -2.72 3.35 2.15
CA ILE A 36 -1.36 3.86 2.31
C ILE A 36 -0.79 3.20 3.54
N ILE A 37 0.34 2.51 3.39
CA ILE A 37 1.05 1.84 4.48
C ILE A 37 2.36 2.56 4.71
N VAL A 38 2.53 3.13 5.91
CA VAL A 38 3.76 3.83 6.31
C VAL A 38 4.53 2.98 7.31
N GLY A 39 5.68 2.47 6.87
CA GLY A 39 6.62 1.75 7.71
C GLY A 39 7.52 2.70 8.51
N VAL A 40 7.43 2.68 9.84
CA VAL A 40 8.29 3.46 10.74
C VAL A 40 9.28 2.56 11.48
N GLY A 41 10.33 3.13 12.06
CA GLY A 41 11.34 2.33 12.77
C GLY A 41 12.35 1.65 11.84
N ALA A 42 12.89 0.52 12.28
CA ALA A 42 14.05 -0.16 11.68
C ALA A 42 13.75 -1.60 11.22
N ALA A 43 12.48 -1.99 11.17
CA ALA A 43 12.07 -3.31 10.69
C ALA A 43 12.44 -3.53 9.21
N ASP A 44 12.45 -4.81 8.84
CA ASP A 44 12.50 -5.23 7.45
C ASP A 44 11.10 -5.07 6.83
N PHE A 45 11.06 -4.44 5.66
CA PHE A 45 9.82 -4.09 4.97
C PHE A 45 9.74 -4.70 3.56
N THR A 46 10.64 -5.62 3.21
CA THR A 46 10.62 -6.29 1.91
C THR A 46 9.27 -6.94 1.60
N ALA A 47 8.58 -7.50 2.60
CA ALA A 47 7.24 -8.06 2.40
C ALA A 47 6.19 -6.99 2.01
N MET A 48 6.32 -5.75 2.50
CA MET A 48 5.40 -4.65 2.18
C MET A 48 5.64 -4.09 0.78
N GLU A 49 6.87 -4.10 0.29
CA GLU A 49 7.18 -3.73 -1.11
C GLU A 49 6.48 -4.67 -2.11
N VAL A 50 6.19 -5.92 -1.72
CA VAL A 50 5.41 -6.84 -2.56
C VAL A 50 3.94 -6.44 -2.67
N LEU A 51 3.42 -5.66 -1.71
CA LEU A 51 2.02 -5.21 -1.73
C LEU A 51 1.81 -3.96 -2.59
N ASP A 52 2.87 -3.17 -2.81
CA ASP A 52 2.89 -1.87 -3.52
C ASP A 52 2.60 -1.99 -5.03
N GLY A 53 2.43 -3.21 -5.57
CA GLY A 53 1.99 -3.47 -6.95
C GLY A 53 2.95 -3.05 -8.09
N ASP A 54 3.94 -2.22 -7.81
CA ASP A 54 5.00 -1.73 -8.71
C ASP A 54 5.91 -2.81 -9.30
N GLY A 55 5.94 -4.00 -8.69
CA GLY A 55 7.02 -4.98 -8.85
C GLY A 55 6.88 -6.03 -9.95
N GLY A 56 5.79 -6.07 -10.74
CA GLY A 56 5.68 -7.07 -11.82
C GLY A 56 4.29 -7.61 -12.16
N GLY A 57 3.22 -6.87 -11.88
CA GLY A 57 1.85 -7.23 -12.25
C GLY A 57 0.88 -7.17 -11.09
N PRO A 58 -0.44 -7.33 -11.34
CA PRO A 58 -1.45 -7.13 -10.32
C PRO A 58 -1.24 -8.11 -9.15
N LEU A 59 -1.38 -7.60 -7.93
CA LEU A 59 -1.34 -8.42 -6.72
C LEU A 59 -2.32 -9.58 -6.84
N ARG A 60 -1.89 -10.79 -6.48
CA ARG A 60 -2.74 -12.00 -6.54
C ARG A 60 -2.93 -12.63 -5.18
N THR A 61 -4.12 -13.18 -4.98
CA THR A 61 -4.39 -14.08 -3.85
C THR A 61 -3.63 -15.41 -4.02
N VAL A 62 -3.58 -16.23 -2.98
CA VAL A 62 -3.02 -17.60 -3.04
C VAL A 62 -3.76 -18.47 -4.08
N ALA A 63 -5.05 -18.23 -4.29
CA ALA A 63 -5.86 -18.90 -5.31
C ALA A 63 -5.61 -18.36 -6.74
N GLY A 64 -4.75 -17.35 -6.90
CA GLY A 64 -4.39 -16.77 -8.19
C GLY A 64 -5.32 -15.65 -8.68
N GLU A 65 -6.31 -15.25 -7.89
CA GLU A 65 -7.22 -14.14 -8.23
C GLU A 65 -6.46 -12.81 -8.23
N PRO A 66 -6.47 -12.04 -9.33
CA PRO A 66 -5.79 -10.75 -9.39
C PRO A 66 -6.64 -9.61 -8.80
N ALA A 67 -5.98 -8.62 -8.21
CA ALA A 67 -6.56 -7.33 -7.90
C ALA A 67 -7.08 -6.65 -9.17
N THR A 68 -8.24 -5.99 -9.06
CA THR A 68 -8.89 -5.29 -10.18
C THR A 68 -8.20 -3.98 -10.57
N ARG A 69 -7.53 -3.36 -9.61
CA ARG A 69 -6.70 -2.17 -9.76
C ARG A 69 -5.69 -2.15 -8.63
N ASP A 70 -4.60 -1.42 -8.83
CA ASP A 70 -3.71 -1.13 -7.72
C ASP A 70 -4.38 -0.18 -6.74
N ILE A 71 -4.22 -0.45 -5.45
CA ILE A 71 -4.81 0.36 -4.37
C ILE A 71 -3.86 0.57 -3.21
N VAL A 72 -2.64 0.02 -3.24
CA VAL A 72 -1.74 0.04 -2.09
C VAL A 72 -0.50 0.85 -2.44
N GLN A 73 -0.26 1.90 -1.66
CA GLN A 73 1.02 2.59 -1.65
C GLN A 73 1.79 2.25 -0.36
N PHE A 74 2.96 1.66 -0.46
CA PHE A 74 3.89 1.48 0.65
C PHE A 74 4.94 2.60 0.69
N VAL A 75 5.14 3.19 1.88
CA VAL A 75 6.13 4.25 2.11
C VAL A 75 7.00 3.93 3.32
N PRO A 76 8.28 3.55 3.13
CA PRO A 76 9.22 3.37 4.22
C PRO A 76 9.69 4.74 4.76
N TYR A 77 9.09 5.22 5.84
CA TYR A 77 9.36 6.54 6.43
C TYR A 77 10.84 6.77 6.76
N LYS A 78 11.60 5.69 7.05
CA LYS A 78 13.05 5.75 7.31
C LYS A 78 13.83 6.44 6.18
N GLN A 79 13.37 6.34 4.93
CA GLN A 79 14.00 6.99 3.77
C GLN A 79 13.77 8.52 3.73
N PHE A 80 12.75 9.00 4.44
CA PHE A 80 12.33 10.41 4.41
C PHE A 80 12.73 11.20 5.66
N LYS A 81 13.37 10.57 6.65
CA LYS A 81 13.76 11.23 7.92
C LYS A 81 14.62 12.48 7.74
N GLN A 82 15.42 12.54 6.67
CA GLN A 82 16.30 13.68 6.34
C GLN A 82 15.78 14.50 5.14
N MET A 83 14.57 14.20 4.66
CA MET A 83 13.98 14.87 3.51
C MET A 83 12.99 15.97 3.96
N PRO A 84 12.71 16.95 3.09
CA PRO A 84 11.61 17.89 3.31
C PRO A 84 10.28 17.13 3.49
N LYS A 85 9.37 17.65 4.32
CA LYS A 85 8.06 17.02 4.60
C LYS A 85 7.23 16.84 3.33
N GLU A 86 7.44 17.72 2.36
CA GLU A 86 6.84 17.71 1.04
C GLU A 86 7.22 16.45 0.24
N ALA A 87 8.42 15.89 0.48
CA ALA A 87 8.86 14.66 -0.18
C ALA A 87 8.04 13.45 0.28
N LEU A 88 7.76 13.36 1.59
CA LEU A 88 6.88 12.33 2.13
C LEU A 88 5.45 12.50 1.62
N ALA A 89 4.92 13.73 1.64
CA ALA A 89 3.58 14.00 1.13
C ALA A 89 3.44 13.63 -0.34
N ARG A 90 4.47 13.88 -1.16
CA ARG A 90 4.49 13.46 -2.56
C ARG A 90 4.51 11.95 -2.73
N ALA A 91 5.34 11.23 -1.96
CA ALA A 91 5.39 9.77 -2.02
C ALA A 91 4.05 9.14 -1.61
N VAL A 92 3.42 9.65 -0.56
CA VAL A 92 2.11 9.18 -0.08
C VAL A 92 0.97 9.46 -1.07
N LEU A 93 1.06 10.58 -1.81
CA LEU A 93 0.00 11.02 -2.74
C LEU A 93 0.28 10.66 -4.20
N ALA A 94 1.39 9.97 -4.51
CA ALA A 94 1.79 9.68 -5.88
C ALA A 94 0.75 8.83 -6.63
N GLU A 95 0.11 7.89 -5.92
CA GLU A 95 -0.82 6.95 -6.53
C GLU A 95 -2.30 7.34 -6.50
N ILE A 96 -2.71 8.20 -5.58
CA ILE A 96 -4.12 8.61 -5.47
C ILE A 96 -4.68 9.19 -6.78
N PRO A 97 -3.95 10.01 -7.57
CA PRO A 97 -4.44 10.54 -8.84
C PRO A 97 -4.68 9.49 -9.92
N GLN A 98 -4.00 8.34 -9.87
CA GLN A 98 -4.15 7.26 -10.86
C GLN A 98 -5.29 6.29 -10.51
N GLN A 99 -5.78 6.34 -9.28
CA GLN A 99 -6.79 5.43 -8.74
C GLN A 99 -8.23 6.01 -8.80
N LEU A 100 -8.39 7.27 -9.19
CA LEU A 100 -9.69 7.97 -9.33
C LEU A 100 -10.33 7.81 -10.72
#